data_AF-A0A920MAU7-F1
#
_entry.id   AF-A0A920MAU7-F1
#
_cell.length_a   1.000
_cell.length_b   1.000
_cell.length_c   1.000
_cell.angle_alpha   90.00
_cell.angle_beta   90.00
_cell.angle_gamma   90.00
#
_symmetry.space_group_name_H-M   'P 1'
#
loop_
_entity.id
_entity.type
_entity.pdbx_description
1 polymer ?
#
loop_
_entity_poly.entity_id
_entity_poly.type
_entity_poly.pdbx_seq_one_letter_code
_entity_poly.pdbx_strand_id
1 'polypeptide(L)'
;MLHTKIICTIGPASDSPEVLENLADAGMNVARLNFSHGTHDSHRNIVEKIRLLNTNREFPVAILLDTKGPEIRTGDQHMKLITGTQVRVVSYPELKDERHLFVDYPHLTEQLGQGNHILLDSGLVKLEILENHGDSLACRVLDGGTITPKRHVNLPGFQSNFQESPFQTV
;
A
#
# COMPACT_ATOMS: atom_id res chain seq x y z
N MET A 1 27.89 24.47 -3.09
CA MET A 1 27.33 23.27 -2.44
C MET A 1 25.95 22.99 -3.02
N LEU A 2 25.67 21.73 -3.39
CA LEU A 2 24.32 21.28 -3.72
C LEU A 2 23.48 21.25 -2.43
N HIS A 3 22.40 22.01 -2.40
CA HIS A 3 21.51 22.10 -1.23
C HIS A 3 20.48 20.96 -1.25
N THR A 4 20.05 20.53 -2.42
CA THR A 4 19.12 19.41 -2.60
C THR A 4 19.80 18.07 -2.36
N LYS A 5 19.18 17.20 -1.57
CA LYS A 5 19.65 15.84 -1.32
C LYS A 5 18.93 14.82 -2.22
N ILE A 6 19.63 13.75 -2.57
CA ILE A 6 19.16 12.68 -3.45
C ILE A 6 18.89 11.42 -2.62
N ILE A 7 17.68 10.89 -2.79
CA ILE A 7 17.25 9.61 -2.19
C ILE A 7 17.11 8.59 -3.32
N CYS A 8 17.80 7.46 -3.21
CA CYS A 8 17.70 6.36 -4.17
C CYS A 8 17.04 5.15 -3.50
N THR A 9 16.04 4.55 -4.15
CA THR A 9 15.46 3.29 -3.68
C THR A 9 16.35 2.14 -4.09
N ILE A 10 16.79 1.33 -3.13
CA ILE A 10 17.68 0.18 -3.39
C ILE A 10 16.84 -1.08 -3.54
N GLY A 11 17.08 -1.82 -4.63
CA GLY A 11 16.46 -3.11 -4.90
C GLY A 11 17.41 -4.05 -5.63
N PRO A 12 16.92 -5.19 -6.17
CA PRO A 12 17.76 -6.22 -6.78
C PRO A 12 18.66 -5.75 -7.93
N ALA A 13 18.27 -4.67 -8.64
CA ALA A 13 19.07 -4.11 -9.72
C ALA A 13 20.22 -3.20 -9.24
N SER A 14 20.25 -2.86 -7.95
CA SER A 14 21.11 -1.82 -7.39
C SER A 14 21.74 -2.17 -6.04
N ASP A 15 21.71 -3.44 -5.63
CA ASP A 15 22.21 -3.87 -4.33
C ASP A 15 23.63 -4.44 -4.38
N SER A 16 24.28 -4.48 -5.54
CA SER A 16 25.68 -4.90 -5.64
C SER A 16 26.60 -3.80 -5.06
N PRO A 17 27.75 -4.17 -4.45
CA PRO A 17 28.69 -3.19 -3.91
C PRO A 17 29.14 -2.15 -4.94
N GLU A 18 29.43 -2.58 -6.17
CA GLU A 18 29.84 -1.71 -7.28
C GLU A 18 28.76 -0.69 -7.64
N VAL A 19 27.49 -1.10 -7.72
CA VAL A 19 26.41 -0.17 -8.05
C VAL A 19 26.15 0.79 -6.90
N LEU A 20 26.24 0.34 -5.65
CA LEU A 20 26.09 1.22 -4.48
C LEU A 20 27.19 2.28 -4.42
N GLU A 21 28.43 1.92 -4.76
CA GLU A 21 29.55 2.85 -4.85
C GLU A 21 29.33 3.88 -5.97
N ASN A 22 28.98 3.41 -7.17
CA ASN A 22 28.65 4.28 -8.30
C ASN A 22 27.50 5.26 -7.98
N LEU A 23 26.47 4.80 -7.28
CA LEU A 23 25.35 5.66 -6.85
C LEU A 23 25.80 6.70 -5.82
N ALA A 24 26.65 6.32 -4.88
CA ALA A 24 27.18 7.23 -3.87
C ALA A 24 28.10 8.29 -4.49
N ASP A 25 28.93 7.91 -5.46
CA ASP A 25 29.82 8.82 -6.20
C ASP A 25 29.02 9.75 -7.13
N ALA A 26 27.92 9.26 -7.70
CA ALA A 26 26.98 10.05 -8.48
C ALA A 26 26.13 11.03 -7.62
N GLY A 27 26.22 10.96 -6.29
CA GLY A 27 25.62 11.93 -5.38
C GLY A 27 24.44 11.42 -4.54
N MET A 28 24.20 10.12 -4.46
CA MET A 28 23.21 9.56 -3.53
C MET A 28 23.54 9.96 -2.08
N ASN A 29 22.56 10.52 -1.37
CA ASN A 29 22.70 10.89 0.04
C ASN A 29 21.98 9.93 0.98
N VAL A 30 20.87 9.35 0.52
CA VAL A 30 20.04 8.42 1.31
C VAL A 30 19.68 7.20 0.47
N ALA A 31 19.93 6.02 1.01
CA ALA A 31 19.42 4.76 0.49
C ALA A 31 18.07 4.44 1.14
N ARG A 32 17.01 4.43 0.34
CA ARG A 32 15.65 4.06 0.76
C ARG A 32 15.45 2.55 0.59
N LEU A 33 15.05 1.89 1.67
CA LEU A 33 14.63 0.49 1.70
C LEU A 33 13.10 0.43 1.83
N ASN A 34 12.42 0.03 0.75
CA ASN A 34 10.96 -0.06 0.75
C ASN A 34 10.50 -1.41 1.30
N PHE A 35 9.90 -1.42 2.49
CA PHE A 35 9.43 -2.63 3.18
C PHE A 35 8.13 -3.19 2.60
N SER A 36 7.52 -2.54 1.61
CA SER A 36 6.44 -3.14 0.82
C SER A 36 6.91 -4.36 0.03
N HIS A 37 8.22 -4.50 -0.17
CA HIS A 37 8.86 -5.59 -0.90
C HIS A 37 10.11 -6.10 -0.14
N GLY A 38 10.57 -7.30 -0.50
CA GLY A 38 11.76 -7.90 0.09
C GLY A 38 11.52 -8.54 1.47
N THR A 39 12.51 -9.30 1.93
CA THR A 39 12.53 -9.92 3.26
C THR A 39 13.43 -9.13 4.20
N HIS A 40 13.27 -9.34 5.51
CA HIS A 40 14.20 -8.78 6.51
C HIS A 40 15.66 -9.12 6.21
N ASP A 41 15.96 -10.34 5.76
CA ASP A 41 17.32 -10.75 5.40
C ASP A 41 17.85 -10.00 4.18
N SER A 42 17.01 -9.80 3.16
CA SER A 42 17.42 -9.00 1.99
C SER A 42 17.74 -7.56 2.37
N HIS A 43 16.92 -6.93 3.23
CA HIS A 43 17.16 -5.57 3.72
C HIS A 43 18.39 -5.51 4.62
N ARG A 44 18.61 -6.51 5.48
CA ARG A 44 19.81 -6.62 6.33
C ARG A 44 21.08 -6.65 5.48
N ASN A 45 21.11 -7.47 4.44
CA ASN A 45 22.27 -7.55 3.53
C ASN A 45 22.56 -6.19 2.87
N ILE A 46 21.53 -5.44 2.47
CA ILE A 46 21.70 -4.09 1.91
C ILE A 46 22.27 -3.13 2.97
N VAL A 47 21.74 -3.16 4.20
CA VAL A 47 22.23 -2.33 5.32
C VAL A 47 23.71 -2.60 5.59
N GLU A 48 24.13 -3.87 5.61
CA GLU A 48 25.53 -4.26 5.83
C GLU A 48 26.45 -3.75 4.72
N LYS A 49 26.04 -3.88 3.45
CA LYS A 49 26.80 -3.34 2.30
C LYS A 49 26.95 -1.82 2.38
N ILE A 50 25.89 -1.09 2.74
CA ILE A 50 25.95 0.38 2.88
C ILE A 50 26.83 0.79 4.06
N ARG A 51 26.78 0.06 5.19
CA ARG A 51 27.67 0.30 6.33
C ARG A 51 29.13 0.08 5.94
N LEU A 52 29.42 -0.98 5.20
CA LEU A 52 30.77 -1.24 4.69
C LEU A 52 31.23 -0.12 3.76
N LEU A 53 30.40 0.27 2.78
CA LEU A 53 30.65 1.39 1.86
C LEU A 53 31.00 2.68 2.61
N ASN A 54 30.29 2.99 3.70
CA ASN A 54 30.50 4.20 4.48
C ASN A 54 31.82 4.24 5.27
N THR A 55 32.51 3.11 5.46
CA THR A 55 33.76 3.04 6.24
C THR A 55 34.87 3.93 5.66
N ASN A 56 34.87 4.11 4.33
CA ASN A 56 35.93 4.81 3.60
C ASN A 56 35.48 6.14 2.97
N ARG A 57 34.31 6.69 3.38
CA ARG A 57 33.72 7.88 2.73
C ARG A 57 33.67 9.08 3.67
N GLU A 58 34.10 10.23 3.17
CA GLU A 58 33.98 11.53 3.85
C GLU A 58 32.50 11.93 4.04
N PHE A 59 31.64 11.54 3.09
CA PHE A 59 30.20 11.78 3.13
C PHE A 59 29.43 10.45 3.15
N PRO A 60 29.05 9.94 4.33
CA PRO A 60 28.29 8.70 4.47
C PRO A 60 26.88 8.80 3.86
N VAL A 61 26.41 7.69 3.29
CA VAL A 61 25.02 7.51 2.83
C VAL A 61 24.15 7.10 4.01
N ALA A 62 23.09 7.86 4.27
CA ALA A 62 22.10 7.52 5.30
C ALA A 62 21.16 6.39 4.81
N ILE A 63 20.54 5.68 5.75
CA ILE A 63 19.57 4.62 5.44
C ILE A 63 18.19 5.10 5.89
N LEU A 64 17.22 5.06 4.97
CA LEU A 64 15.81 5.35 5.23
C LEU A 64 15.01 4.07 5.10
N LEU A 65 14.36 3.67 6.18
CA LEU A 65 13.40 2.56 6.17
C LEU A 65 12.02 3.13 5.85
N ASP A 66 11.43 2.67 4.75
CA ASP A 66 10.10 3.09 4.34
C ASP A 66 9.10 1.98 4.62
N THR A 67 8.18 2.25 5.55
CA THR A 67 7.18 1.29 5.97
C THR A 67 6.06 1.21 4.93
N LYS A 68 5.48 0.03 4.80
CA LYS A 68 4.34 -0.18 3.89
C LYS A 68 3.11 0.67 4.25
N GLY A 69 2.97 0.98 5.54
CA GLY A 69 1.78 1.63 6.09
C GLY A 69 0.56 0.70 6.13
N PRO A 70 -0.53 1.16 6.73
CA PRO A 70 -1.82 0.47 6.68
C PRO A 70 -2.39 0.53 5.25
N GLU A 71 -2.93 -0.60 4.79
CA GLU A 71 -3.56 -0.70 3.49
C GLU A 71 -4.92 -1.36 3.63
N ILE A 72 -5.88 -0.88 2.86
CA ILE A 72 -7.18 -1.53 2.71
C ILE A 72 -7.16 -2.33 1.40
N ARG A 73 -7.60 -3.58 1.45
CA ARG A 73 -7.62 -4.54 0.36
C ARG A 73 -8.94 -5.29 0.29
N THR A 74 -9.23 -5.82 -0.89
CA THR A 74 -10.31 -6.78 -1.07
C THR A 74 -9.90 -8.16 -0.55
N GLY A 75 -10.89 -9.03 -0.32
CA GLY A 75 -10.64 -10.44 0.01
C GLY A 75 -10.05 -11.25 -1.14
N ASP A 76 -10.05 -12.57 -0.98
CA ASP A 76 -9.54 -13.53 -1.97
C ASP A 76 -10.54 -13.82 -3.11
N GLN A 77 -11.52 -12.96 -3.30
CA GLN A 77 -12.60 -13.15 -4.26
C GLN A 77 -12.14 -12.87 -5.69
N HIS A 78 -12.65 -13.66 -6.63
CA HIS A 78 -12.56 -13.38 -8.06
C HIS A 78 -13.98 -13.13 -8.59
N MET A 79 -14.27 -11.89 -8.99
CA MET A 79 -15.60 -11.52 -9.45
C MET A 79 -15.57 -10.48 -10.56
N LYS A 80 -16.57 -10.52 -11.45
CA LYS A 80 -16.76 -9.52 -12.48
C LYS A 80 -17.82 -8.52 -12.04
N LEU A 81 -17.44 -7.25 -11.95
CA LEU A 81 -18.34 -6.14 -11.68
C LEU A 81 -18.75 -5.51 -13.01
N ILE A 82 -20.05 -5.39 -13.25
CA ILE A 82 -20.61 -4.87 -14.49
C ILE A 82 -21.09 -3.45 -14.23
N THR A 83 -20.63 -2.48 -15.02
CA THR A 83 -21.11 -1.09 -14.95
C THR A 83 -22.63 -1.01 -14.96
N GLY A 84 -23.19 -0.18 -14.08
CA GLY A 84 -24.62 0.03 -13.90
C GLY A 84 -25.31 -0.99 -12.97
N THR A 85 -24.65 -2.10 -12.62
CA THR A 85 -25.20 -3.07 -11.67
C THR A 85 -24.94 -2.67 -10.22
N GLN A 86 -25.61 -3.35 -9.29
CA GLN A 86 -25.39 -3.17 -7.86
C GLN A 86 -24.53 -4.31 -7.29
N VAL A 87 -23.72 -3.96 -6.31
CA VAL A 87 -22.91 -4.90 -5.52
C VAL A 87 -22.99 -4.51 -4.05
N ARG A 88 -23.07 -5.51 -3.17
CA ARG A 88 -22.98 -5.28 -1.73
C ARG A 88 -21.53 -5.34 -1.29
N VAL A 89 -21.05 -4.33 -0.57
CA VAL A 89 -19.70 -4.30 0.01
C VAL A 89 -19.79 -4.55 1.51
N VAL A 90 -18.93 -5.43 2.03
CA VAL A 90 -18.95 -5.87 3.43
C VAL A 90 -17.55 -5.85 4.03
N SER A 91 -17.46 -5.60 5.34
CA SER A 91 -16.20 -5.60 6.11
C SER A 91 -15.98 -6.84 6.98
N TYR A 92 -16.97 -7.73 7.06
CA TYR A 92 -16.91 -8.96 7.84
C TYR A 92 -17.15 -10.19 6.94
N PRO A 93 -16.22 -11.18 6.93
CA PRO A 93 -16.25 -12.28 5.97
C PRO A 93 -17.33 -13.34 6.27
N GLU A 94 -18.01 -13.26 7.42
CA GLU A 94 -19.00 -14.25 7.86
C GLU A 94 -20.37 -14.11 7.17
N LEU A 95 -20.58 -13.06 6.37
CA LEU A 95 -21.80 -12.83 5.61
C LEU A 95 -21.86 -13.76 4.37
N LYS A 96 -22.46 -14.95 4.53
CA LYS A 96 -22.54 -16.04 3.53
C LYS A 96 -23.48 -15.81 2.34
N ASP A 97 -23.82 -14.57 2.02
CA ASP A 97 -24.79 -14.29 0.96
C ASP A 97 -24.14 -14.22 -0.43
N GLU A 98 -24.91 -14.58 -1.45
CA GLU A 98 -24.42 -14.72 -2.81
C GLU A 98 -24.19 -13.34 -3.46
N ARG A 99 -22.91 -13.02 -3.71
CA ARG A 99 -22.36 -11.82 -4.40
C ARG A 99 -22.18 -10.54 -3.55
N HIS A 100 -21.38 -10.66 -2.50
CA HIS A 100 -20.77 -9.51 -1.83
C HIS A 100 -19.31 -9.33 -2.27
N LEU A 101 -18.79 -8.10 -2.15
CA LEU A 101 -17.37 -7.77 -2.20
C LEU A 101 -16.86 -7.53 -0.78
N PHE A 102 -15.90 -8.34 -0.33
CA PHE A 102 -15.25 -8.16 0.96
C PHE A 102 -14.13 -7.13 0.86
N VAL A 103 -14.08 -6.23 1.84
CA VAL A 103 -13.02 -5.23 2.04
C VAL A 103 -12.51 -5.38 3.47
N ASP A 104 -11.21 -5.52 3.68
CA ASP A 104 -10.56 -5.81 4.97
C ASP A 104 -10.47 -4.60 5.92
N TYR A 105 -11.53 -3.81 5.99
CA TYR A 105 -11.61 -2.63 6.84
C TYR A 105 -12.82 -2.67 7.76
N PRO A 106 -12.68 -3.06 9.05
CA PRO A 106 -13.80 -3.25 9.96
C PRO A 106 -14.73 -2.03 10.08
N HIS A 107 -14.16 -0.82 10.09
CA HIS A 107 -14.89 0.44 10.28
C HIS A 107 -15.49 1.02 8.99
N LEU A 108 -15.53 0.25 7.90
CA LEU A 108 -15.98 0.71 6.58
C LEU A 108 -17.38 1.32 6.62
N THR A 109 -18.34 0.66 7.27
CA THR A 109 -19.74 1.10 7.35
C THR A 109 -19.95 2.20 8.39
N GLU A 110 -19.03 2.37 9.35
CA GLU A 110 -19.11 3.46 10.34
C GLU A 110 -18.69 4.80 9.75
N GLN A 111 -17.85 4.78 8.71
CA GLN A 111 -17.18 5.97 8.19
C GLN A 111 -17.62 6.37 6.78
N LEU A 112 -18.30 5.48 6.06
CA LEU A 112 -18.81 5.76 4.72
C LEU A 112 -20.33 5.74 4.69
N GLY A 113 -20.90 6.63 3.90
CA GLY A 113 -22.34 6.75 3.68
C GLY A 113 -22.68 7.01 2.21
N GLN A 114 -23.97 7.29 1.97
CA GLN A 114 -24.48 7.58 0.65
C GLN A 114 -23.70 8.70 -0.06
N GLY A 115 -23.37 8.49 -1.33
CA GLY A 115 -22.62 9.43 -2.17
C GLY A 115 -21.09 9.33 -2.03
N ASN A 116 -20.56 8.61 -1.02
CA ASN A 116 -19.13 8.30 -0.99
C ASN A 116 -18.76 7.26 -2.06
N HIS A 117 -17.46 7.21 -2.37
CA HIS A 117 -16.92 6.35 -3.41
C HIS A 117 -15.94 5.32 -2.86
N ILE A 118 -15.93 4.13 -3.46
CA ILE A 118 -14.94 3.09 -3.21
C ILE A 118 -14.21 2.83 -4.52
N LEU A 119 -12.90 3.03 -4.53
CA LEU A 119 -12.03 2.80 -5.68
C LEU A 119 -11.26 1.50 -5.48
N LEU A 120 -11.24 0.64 -6.49
CA LEU A 120 -10.53 -0.63 -6.45
C LEU A 120 -9.48 -0.67 -7.56
N ASP A 121 -8.38 -1.37 -7.29
CA ASP A 121 -7.29 -1.61 -8.24
C ASP A 121 -6.76 -0.32 -8.87
N SER A 122 -6.30 0.61 -8.01
CA SER A 122 -5.82 1.94 -8.42
C SER A 122 -6.85 2.80 -9.17
N GLY A 123 -8.15 2.56 -8.93
CA GLY A 123 -9.24 3.33 -9.51
C GLY A 123 -9.76 2.79 -10.85
N LEU A 124 -9.29 1.61 -11.30
CA LEU A 124 -9.84 0.94 -12.48
C LEU A 124 -11.30 0.54 -12.32
N VAL A 125 -11.71 0.22 -11.09
CA VAL A 125 -13.10 -0.04 -10.74
C VAL A 125 -13.54 1.00 -9.73
N LYS A 126 -14.73 1.56 -9.96
CA LYS A 126 -15.30 2.63 -9.15
C LYS A 126 -16.71 2.26 -8.72
N LEU A 127 -16.96 2.36 -7.43
CA LEU A 127 -18.26 2.16 -6.82
C LEU A 127 -18.75 3.45 -6.18
N GLU A 128 -20.05 3.69 -6.24
CA GLU A 128 -20.75 4.74 -5.51
C GLU A 128 -21.68 4.10 -4.48
N ILE A 129 -21.61 4.54 -3.23
CA ILE A 129 -22.50 4.04 -2.18
C ILE A 129 -23.87 4.67 -2.36
N LEU A 130 -24.88 3.82 -2.53
CA LEU A 130 -26.29 4.23 -2.60
C LEU A 130 -26.90 4.27 -1.21
N GLU A 131 -26.66 3.25 -0.40
CA GLU A 131 -27.24 3.10 0.94
C GLU A 131 -26.27 2.38 1.88
N ASN A 132 -26.37 2.68 3.18
CA ASN A 132 -25.63 2.03 4.25
C ASN A 132 -26.62 1.31 5.17
N HIS A 133 -26.46 -0.01 5.28
CA HIS A 133 -27.34 -0.88 6.08
C HIS A 133 -26.76 -1.19 7.47
N GLY A 134 -25.68 -0.52 7.87
CA GLY A 134 -24.98 -0.72 9.15
C GLY A 134 -23.91 -1.81 9.08
N ASP A 135 -24.23 -2.99 8.55
CA ASP A 135 -23.29 -4.11 8.37
C ASP A 135 -22.70 -4.22 6.96
N SER A 136 -23.29 -3.48 6.02
CA SER A 136 -22.99 -3.57 4.60
C SER A 136 -23.37 -2.28 3.87
N LEU A 137 -22.72 -2.08 2.72
CA LEU A 137 -22.95 -0.93 1.83
C LEU A 137 -23.54 -1.44 0.52
N ALA A 138 -24.71 -0.91 0.14
CA ALA A 138 -25.27 -1.14 -1.19
C ALA A 138 -24.64 -0.15 -2.16
N CYS A 139 -23.89 -0.64 -3.14
CA CYS A 139 -23.11 0.18 -4.05
C CYS A 139 -23.55 0.00 -5.50
N ARG A 140 -23.52 1.07 -6.28
CA ARG A 140 -23.61 1.02 -7.75
C ARG A 140 -22.21 0.93 -8.34
N VAL A 141 -22.02 0.04 -9.30
CA VAL A 141 -20.80 -0.03 -10.11
C VAL A 141 -20.84 1.10 -11.15
N LEU A 142 -19.98 2.11 -10.98
CA LEU A 142 -19.81 3.17 -11.96
C LEU A 142 -18.88 2.71 -13.08
N ASP A 143 -17.70 2.22 -12.72
CA ASP A 143 -16.73 1.66 -13.65
C ASP A 143 -16.51 0.20 -13.28
N GLY A 144 -16.92 -0.71 -14.18
CA GLY A 144 -16.85 -2.15 -13.98
C GLY A 144 -15.50 -2.74 -14.40
N GLY A 145 -15.25 -3.97 -13.95
CA GLY A 145 -13.98 -4.66 -14.21
C GLY A 145 -13.93 -6.02 -13.53
N THR A 146 -12.81 -6.71 -13.71
CA THR A 146 -12.55 -7.97 -13.01
C THR A 146 -11.79 -7.69 -11.73
N ILE A 147 -12.39 -8.03 -10.60
CA ILE A 147 -11.71 -8.06 -9.31
C ILE A 147 -11.02 -9.41 -9.18
N THR A 148 -9.73 -9.38 -8.90
CA THR A 148 -8.97 -10.56 -8.51
C THR A 148 -8.63 -10.47 -7.01
N PRO A 149 -7.97 -11.48 -6.41
CA PRO A 149 -7.61 -11.46 -5.00
C PRO A 149 -6.77 -10.24 -4.57
N LYS A 150 -7.00 -9.76 -3.35
CA LYS A 150 -6.16 -8.80 -2.60
C LYS A 150 -5.92 -7.46 -3.29
N ARG A 151 -6.92 -6.94 -4.02
CA ARG A 151 -6.83 -5.67 -4.74
C ARG A 151 -6.84 -4.50 -3.77
N HIS A 152 -6.04 -3.47 -4.04
CA HIS A 152 -6.03 -2.26 -3.24
C HIS A 152 -7.38 -1.55 -3.31
N VAL A 153 -7.81 -1.04 -2.15
CA VAL A 153 -9.01 -0.22 -2.00
C VAL A 153 -8.58 1.17 -1.58
N ASN A 154 -9.11 2.18 -2.25
CA ASN A 154 -8.95 3.59 -1.89
C ASN A 154 -10.32 4.22 -1.64
N LEU A 155 -10.40 5.03 -0.59
CA LEU A 155 -11.63 5.66 -0.12
C LEU A 155 -11.43 7.19 -0.20
N PRO A 156 -11.83 7.86 -1.30
CA PRO A 156 -11.63 9.30 -1.43
C PRO A 156 -12.42 10.11 -0.40
N GLY A 157 -11.79 11.16 0.14
CA GLY A 157 -12.40 11.99 1.20
C GLY A 157 -12.37 11.35 2.59
N PHE A 158 -11.71 10.19 2.71
CA PHE A 158 -11.52 9.47 3.95
C PHE A 158 -10.36 10.06 4.77
N GLN A 159 -10.62 10.40 6.03
CA GLN A 159 -9.58 10.58 7.05
C GLN A 159 -9.47 9.30 7.84
N SER A 160 -8.42 8.53 7.57
CA SER A 160 -8.17 7.27 8.23
C SER A 160 -7.67 7.49 9.66
N ASN A 161 -8.44 7.03 10.65
CA ASN A 161 -7.93 6.82 12.01
C ASN A 161 -7.25 5.45 12.09
N PHE A 162 -6.20 5.22 11.28
CA PHE A 162 -5.36 4.06 11.49
C PHE A 162 -4.66 4.24 12.84
N GLN A 163 -5.00 3.41 13.83
CA GLN A 163 -4.18 3.34 15.04
C GLN A 163 -2.80 2.84 14.61
N GLU A 164 -1.80 3.71 14.71
CA GLU A 164 -0.41 3.27 14.63
C GLU A 164 -0.22 2.20 15.70
N SER A 165 0.08 0.97 15.28
CA SER A 165 0.53 -0.07 16.21
C SER A 165 1.70 0.51 16.98
N PRO A 166 1.67 0.55 18.33
CA PRO A 166 2.81 1.01 19.10
C PRO A 166 3.97 0.10 18.72
N PHE A 167 5.00 0.68 18.10
CA PHE A 167 6.22 -0.01 17.70
C PHE A 167 6.63 -0.99 18.82
N GLN A 168 6.51 -2.29 18.57
CA GLN A 168 7.20 -3.28 19.40
C GLN A 168 8.66 -3.18 19.01
N THR A 169 9.40 -2.42 19.82
CA THR A 169 10.86 -2.35 19.79
C THR A 169 11.40 -3.77 19.82
N VAL A 170 12.12 -4.17 18.77
CA VAL A 170 12.96 -5.38 18.76
C VAL A 170 14.26 -5.07 19.46
#